data_AF-A0A1V2MFW6-F1
#
_entry.id   AF-A0A1V2MFW6-F1
#
_cell.length_a   1.000
_cell.length_b   1.000
_cell.length_c   1.000
_cell.angle_alpha   90.00
_cell.angle_beta   90.00
_cell.angle_gamma   90.00
#
_symmetry.space_group_name_H-M   'P 1'
#
loop_
_entity.id
_entity.type
_entity.pdbx_description
1 polymer ?
#
loop_
_entity_poly.entity_id
_entity_poly.type
_entity_poly.pdbx_seq_one_letter_code
_entity_poly.pdbx_strand_id
1 'polypeptide(L)'
;MKNLDLELNINSYSRANYFDTAFFNRTIERLGEFNMTFTEEIQGYRTRINTAKEEGLAEGRYSEKIEIAMNFLKDGFGIDCIMKNTGLPEEEVKRLQAEIEKS
;
A
#
# COMPACT_ATOMS: atom_id res chain seq x y z
N MET A 1 -34.50 59.33 22.36
CA MET A 1 -33.91 58.15 23.02
C MET A 1 -33.81 57.04 21.99
N LYS A 2 -32.73 57.01 21.23
CA LYS A 2 -32.42 55.94 20.27
C LYS A 2 -31.08 55.35 20.67
N ASN A 3 -30.96 54.04 20.54
CA ASN A 3 -29.69 53.34 20.33
C ASN A 3 -28.74 53.25 21.53
N LEU A 4 -29.09 52.49 22.56
CA LEU A 4 -28.08 51.86 23.41
C LEU A 4 -28.28 50.34 23.46
N ASP A 5 -29.53 49.90 23.61
CA ASP A 5 -29.90 48.48 23.57
C ASP A 5 -29.67 47.84 22.19
N LEU A 6 -29.83 48.60 21.11
CA LEU A 6 -29.59 48.10 19.75
C LEU A 6 -28.09 47.94 19.45
N GLU A 7 -27.22 48.83 19.94
CA GLU A 7 -25.78 48.76 19.70
C GLU A 7 -25.11 47.66 20.53
N LEU A 8 -25.55 47.44 21.77
CA LEU A 8 -25.09 46.33 22.60
C LEU A 8 -25.47 44.97 22.02
N ASN A 9 -26.63 44.89 21.38
CA ASN A 9 -27.14 43.71 20.70
C ASN A 9 -26.34 43.43 19.40
N ILE A 10 -26.10 44.43 18.56
CA ILE A 10 -25.29 44.26 17.35
C ILE A 10 -23.84 43.86 17.69
N ASN A 11 -23.28 44.36 18.80
CA ASN A 11 -21.92 44.02 19.26
C ASN A 11 -21.78 42.61 19.85
N SER A 12 -22.86 41.99 20.33
CA SER A 12 -22.84 40.61 20.81
C SER A 12 -22.98 39.62 19.66
N TYR A 13 -23.85 39.92 18.68
CA TYR A 13 -23.98 39.12 17.45
C TYR A 13 -22.73 39.18 16.57
N SER A 14 -22.06 40.33 16.45
CA SER A 14 -20.81 40.43 15.66
C SER A 14 -19.65 39.65 16.30
N ARG A 15 -19.58 39.61 17.64
CA ARG A 15 -18.52 38.93 18.38
C ARG A 15 -18.71 37.42 18.43
N ALA A 16 -19.95 36.94 18.52
CA ALA A 16 -20.28 35.52 18.38
C ALA A 16 -19.95 34.99 16.97
N ASN A 17 -20.29 35.77 15.93
CA ASN A 17 -19.96 35.42 14.54
C ASN A 17 -18.43 35.44 14.27
N TYR A 18 -17.66 36.31 14.93
CA TYR A 18 -16.19 36.30 14.79
C TYR A 18 -15.54 35.06 15.42
N PHE A 19 -16.06 34.61 16.58
CA PHE A 19 -15.61 33.37 17.21
C PHE A 19 -15.96 32.14 16.36
N ASP A 20 -17.17 32.05 15.83
CA ASP A 20 -17.55 30.93 14.96
C ASP A 20 -16.76 30.93 13.64
N THR A 21 -16.65 32.06 12.95
CA THR A 21 -16.01 32.06 11.63
C THR A 21 -14.49 31.79 11.72
N ALA A 22 -13.81 32.33 12.74
CA ALA A 22 -12.37 32.12 12.92
C ALA A 22 -12.04 30.73 13.50
N PHE A 23 -12.90 30.17 14.37
CA PHE A 23 -12.74 28.82 14.91
C PHE A 23 -13.10 27.76 13.88
N PHE A 24 -14.22 27.90 13.16
CA PHE A 24 -14.66 26.94 12.15
C PHE A 24 -13.82 26.99 10.86
N ASN A 25 -13.41 28.15 10.36
CA ASN A 25 -12.53 28.18 9.17
C ASN A 25 -11.15 27.59 9.45
N ARG A 26 -10.55 27.86 10.62
CA ARG A 26 -9.31 27.20 11.03
C ARG A 26 -9.49 25.71 11.29
N THR A 27 -10.66 25.29 11.78
CA THR A 27 -10.96 23.87 11.99
C THR A 27 -11.21 23.14 10.67
N ILE A 28 -11.79 23.78 9.65
CA ILE A 28 -11.97 23.20 8.30
C ILE A 28 -10.65 23.14 7.54
N GLU A 29 -9.76 24.13 7.66
CA GLU A 29 -8.40 24.03 7.12
C GLU A 29 -7.61 22.92 7.84
N ARG A 30 -7.70 22.84 9.18
CA ARG A 30 -7.05 21.78 9.96
C ARG A 30 -7.67 20.41 9.72
N LEU A 31 -8.99 20.31 9.48
CA LEU A 31 -9.66 19.07 9.07
C LEU A 31 -9.32 18.72 7.62
N GLY A 32 -9.11 19.69 6.75
CA GLY A 32 -8.67 19.48 5.37
C GLY A 32 -7.25 18.93 5.33
N GLU A 33 -6.31 19.57 6.03
CA GLU A 33 -4.94 19.07 6.22
C GLU A 33 -4.92 17.74 6.97
N PHE A 34 -5.69 17.59 8.06
CA PHE A 34 -5.76 16.35 8.83
C PHE A 34 -6.46 15.21 8.07
N ASN A 35 -7.47 15.49 7.25
CA ASN A 35 -8.05 14.50 6.34
C ASN A 35 -7.11 14.21 5.17
N MET A 36 -6.36 15.19 4.66
CA MET A 36 -5.40 15.00 3.57
C MET A 36 -4.21 14.15 4.05
N THR A 37 -3.65 14.41 5.23
CA THR A 37 -2.60 13.58 5.83
C THR A 37 -3.10 12.19 6.18
N PHE A 38 -4.27 12.06 6.82
CA PHE A 38 -4.83 10.75 7.16
C PHE A 38 -5.16 9.92 5.92
N THR A 39 -5.70 10.55 4.87
CA THR A 39 -6.04 9.83 3.63
C THR A 39 -4.79 9.43 2.85
N GLU A 40 -3.82 10.33 2.68
CA GLU A 40 -2.57 10.03 1.98
C GLU A 40 -1.71 9.01 2.73
N GLU A 41 -1.60 9.13 4.06
CA GLU A 41 -0.87 8.18 4.88
C GLU A 41 -1.54 6.79 4.85
N ILE A 42 -2.87 6.70 4.99
CA ILE A 42 -3.60 5.43 4.87
C ILE A 42 -3.41 4.82 3.48
N GLN A 43 -3.48 5.62 2.42
CA GLN A 43 -3.23 5.13 1.07
C GLN A 43 -1.78 4.67 0.89
N GLY A 44 -0.83 5.35 1.52
CA GLY A 44 0.56 4.93 1.58
C GLY A 44 0.73 3.58 2.28
N TYR A 45 0.12 3.40 3.45
CA TYR A 45 0.14 2.12 4.18
C TYR A 45 -0.53 0.99 3.39
N ARG A 46 -1.69 1.26 2.78
CA ARG A 46 -2.39 0.28 1.92
C ARG A 46 -1.54 -0.12 0.73
N THR A 47 -0.92 0.84 0.07
CA THR A 47 0.00 0.57 -1.05
C THR A 47 1.14 -0.32 -0.59
N ARG A 48 1.83 0.02 0.51
CA ARG A 48 2.95 -0.80 1.04
C ARG A 48 2.51 -2.22 1.40
N ILE A 49 1.36 -2.38 2.05
CA ILE A 49 0.82 -3.71 2.42
C ILE A 49 0.49 -4.51 1.17
N ASN A 50 -0.15 -3.90 0.18
CA ASN A 50 -0.50 -4.56 -1.07
C ASN A 50 0.75 -4.95 -1.86
N THR A 51 1.72 -4.06 -1.99
CA THR A 51 3.01 -4.35 -2.64
C THR A 51 3.73 -5.48 -1.92
N ALA A 52 3.87 -5.43 -0.59
CA ALA A 52 4.51 -6.51 0.17
C ALA A 52 3.78 -7.85 0.02
N LYS A 53 2.44 -7.84 -0.06
CA LYS A 53 1.64 -9.04 -0.31
C LYS A 53 1.86 -9.57 -1.72
N GLU A 54 1.91 -8.70 -2.73
CA GLU A 54 2.16 -9.07 -4.12
C GLU A 54 3.56 -9.65 -4.31
N GLU A 55 4.57 -9.03 -3.70
CA GLU A 55 5.95 -9.53 -3.65
C GLU A 55 6.02 -10.90 -2.99
N GLY A 56 5.45 -11.06 -1.80
CA GLY A 56 5.44 -12.36 -1.12
C GLY A 56 4.71 -13.46 -1.91
N LEU A 57 3.62 -13.11 -2.60
CA LEU A 57 2.95 -14.05 -3.50
C LEU A 57 3.79 -14.38 -4.74
N ALA A 58 4.53 -13.43 -5.28
CA ALA A 58 5.43 -13.64 -6.41
C ALA A 58 6.61 -14.53 -6.02
N GLU A 59 7.25 -14.27 -4.88
CA GLU A 59 8.32 -15.09 -4.31
C GLU A 59 7.85 -16.51 -4.00
N GLY A 60 6.64 -16.65 -3.43
CA GLY A 60 6.04 -17.95 -3.16
C GLY A 60 5.82 -18.77 -4.43
N ARG A 61 5.23 -18.17 -5.47
CA ARG A 61 5.07 -18.82 -6.79
C ARG A 61 6.40 -19.19 -7.42
N TYR A 62 7.42 -18.35 -7.26
CA TYR A 62 8.75 -18.66 -7.79
C TYR A 62 9.38 -19.84 -7.04
N SER A 63 9.31 -19.84 -5.72
CA SER A 63 9.84 -20.91 -4.86
C SER A 63 9.19 -22.26 -5.17
N GLU A 64 7.87 -22.28 -5.37
CA GLU A 64 7.13 -23.49 -5.77
C GLU A 64 7.62 -24.04 -7.12
N LYS A 65 7.87 -23.17 -8.12
CA LYS A 65 8.43 -23.59 -9.41
C LYS A 65 9.81 -24.23 -9.26
N ILE A 66 10.66 -23.67 -8.40
CA ILE A 66 11.99 -24.21 -8.11
C ILE A 66 11.89 -25.58 -7.44
N GLU A 67 11.01 -25.73 -6.46
CA GLU A 67 10.78 -27.01 -5.78
C GLU A 67 10.31 -28.10 -6.75
N ILE A 68 9.31 -27.78 -7.58
CA ILE A 68 8.81 -28.71 -8.61
C ILE A 68 9.92 -29.08 -9.61
N ALA A 69 10.71 -28.09 -10.07
CA ALA A 69 11.82 -28.35 -10.99
C ALA A 69 12.87 -29.27 -10.37
N MET A 70 13.24 -29.04 -9.10
CA MET A 70 14.20 -29.89 -8.39
C MET A 70 13.68 -31.32 -8.22
N ASN A 71 12.39 -31.48 -7.90
CA ASN A 71 11.78 -32.81 -7.78
C ASN A 71 11.81 -33.53 -9.14
N PHE A 72 11.47 -32.85 -10.23
CA PHE A 72 11.53 -33.43 -11.57
C PHE A 72 12.97 -33.79 -12.00
N LEU A 73 13.96 -32.95 -11.67
CA LEU A 73 15.36 -33.28 -11.94
C LEU A 73 15.81 -34.54 -11.18
N LYS A 74 15.42 -34.66 -9.90
CA LYS A 74 15.71 -35.85 -9.08
C LYS A 74 15.04 -37.12 -9.60
N ASP A 75 13.84 -36.98 -10.16
CA ASP A 75 13.09 -38.07 -10.77
C ASP A 75 13.56 -38.40 -12.21
N GLY A 76 14.57 -37.68 -12.73
CA GLY A 76 15.20 -37.96 -14.02
C GLY A 76 14.45 -37.41 -15.24
N PHE A 77 13.55 -36.43 -15.06
CA PHE A 77 12.88 -35.78 -16.18
C PHE A 77 13.85 -34.88 -16.98
N GLY A 78 13.69 -34.86 -18.30
CA GLY A 78 14.49 -34.01 -19.19
C GLY A 78 14.16 -32.52 -19.07
N ILE A 79 15.16 -31.67 -19.34
CA ILE A 79 15.09 -30.20 -19.22
C ILE A 79 13.89 -29.61 -19.96
N ASP A 80 13.62 -30.04 -21.20
CA ASP A 80 12.50 -29.54 -22.01
C ASP A 80 11.13 -29.77 -21.32
N CYS A 81 10.96 -30.92 -20.66
CA CYS A 81 9.74 -31.24 -19.91
C CYS A 81 9.60 -30.31 -18.69
N ILE A 82 10.70 -30.06 -17.99
CA ILE A 82 10.72 -29.23 -16.79
C ILE A 82 10.39 -27.77 -17.15
N MET A 83 11.01 -27.23 -18.19
CA MET A 83 10.72 -25.89 -18.67
C MET A 83 9.25 -25.73 -19.05
N LYS A 84 8.68 -26.70 -19.77
CA LYS A 84 7.28 -26.67 -20.19
C LYS A 84 6.30 -26.66 -19.02
N ASN A 85 6.60 -27.38 -17.93
CA ASN A 85 5.69 -27.52 -16.80
C ASN A 85 5.88 -26.45 -15.71
N THR A 86 7.09 -25.91 -15.55
CA THR A 86 7.40 -24.90 -14.51
C THR A 86 7.42 -23.47 -15.05
N GLY A 87 7.62 -23.32 -16.37
CA GLY A 87 7.83 -22.03 -17.02
C GLY A 87 9.14 -21.36 -16.63
N LEU A 88 10.11 -22.11 -16.08
CA LEU A 88 11.46 -21.63 -15.83
C LEU A 88 12.28 -21.61 -17.14
N PRO A 89 13.20 -20.65 -17.31
CA PRO A 89 14.09 -20.63 -18.47
C PRO A 89 15.12 -21.77 -18.38
N GLU A 90 15.66 -22.17 -19.53
CA GLU A 90 16.60 -23.28 -19.64
C GLU A 90 17.84 -23.10 -18.74
N GLU A 91 18.37 -21.87 -18.69
CA GLU A 91 19.53 -21.52 -17.86
C GLU A 91 19.27 -21.78 -16.37
N GLU A 92 18.06 -21.49 -15.90
CA GLU A 92 17.64 -21.71 -14.51
C GLU A 92 17.61 -23.21 -14.20
N VAL A 93 16.99 -24.00 -15.07
CA VAL A 93 16.88 -25.45 -14.90
C VAL A 93 18.26 -26.11 -14.93
N LYS A 94 19.15 -25.67 -15.83
CA LYS A 94 20.54 -26.13 -15.88
C LYS A 94 21.33 -25.78 -14.62
N ARG A 95 21.10 -24.59 -14.05
CA ARG A 95 21.73 -24.21 -12.78
C ARG A 95 21.27 -25.11 -11.64
N LEU A 96 19.97 -25.36 -11.53
CA LEU A 96 19.41 -26.27 -10.51
C LEU A 96 19.96 -27.69 -10.67
N GLN A 97 20.11 -28.17 -11.90
CA GLN A 97 20.73 -29.47 -12.18
C GLN A 97 22.17 -29.53 -11.64
N ALA A 98 22.98 -28.50 -11.93
CA ALA A 98 24.35 -28.42 -11.44
C ALA A 98 24.45 -28.29 -9.92
N GLU A 99 23.45 -27.70 -9.24
CA GLU A 99 23.39 -27.65 -7.77
C GLU A 99 23.10 -29.03 -7.16
N ILE A 100 22.22 -29.82 -7.79
CA ILE A 100 21.92 -31.20 -7.36
C ILE A 100 23.14 -32.10 -7.55
N GLU A 101 23.85 -31.99 -8.68
CA GLU A 101 25.04 -32.81 -8.98
C GLU A 101 26.25 -32.51 -8.07
N LYS A 102 26.27 -31.33 -7.43
CA LYS A 102 27.30 -30.92 -6.46
C LYS A 102 26.98 -31.33 -5.03
N SER A 103 25.72 -31.71 -4.74
CA SER A 103 25.24 -32.10 -3.41
C SER A 103 25.47 -33.59 -3.18
#